data_AF-A0A841VRY1-F1
#
_entry.id   AF-A0A841VRY1-F1
#
_cell.length_a   1.000
_cell.length_b   1.000
_cell.length_c   1.000
_cell.angle_alpha   90.00
_cell.angle_beta   90.00
_cell.angle_gamma   90.00
#
_symmetry.space_group_name_H-M   'P 1'
#
loop_
_entity.id
_entity.type
_entity.pdbx_description
1 polymer ?
#
loop_
_entity_poly.entity_id
_entity_poly.type
_entity_poly.pdbx_seq_one_letter_code
_entity_poly.pdbx_strand_id
1 'polypeptide(L)'
;MPSETDVQAQRIRAIGLTVTNYNRSLEFYTQALAFELVSDITVEGLDYSDLEGVTGAKIRIVTLRLGDELIELMEYLNAQGKPIPSYSQSHDLWFQHLAIVVSDMDRAYAHLRSFPIEPISYAPQTIPPENEASGGVRAFKFKDPDGHDLELIWFPPDKGKDKWHQNSHRLFLGIDHSAIAISNTEQSLHFYCNLLGMQIDSRSLNWRATQSRLDNLPGAEVKITALRPVEDGMGIELLDYIVPGKGRPMPSDWKSCDIAHIQIELVVNNLEQLVDKLRRNGVQFLSSRIVQFSDRSFPYRQGCLVKDPDGHSILLIAE
;
A
#
# COMPACT_ATOMS: atom_id res chain seq x y z
N MET A 1 -24.67 -29.54 6.12
CA MET A 1 -23.46 -28.92 5.56
C MET A 1 -23.16 -27.71 6.41
N PRO A 2 -21.93 -27.50 6.90
CA PRO A 2 -21.61 -26.23 7.55
C PRO A 2 -21.90 -25.13 6.54
N SER A 3 -22.66 -24.11 6.91
CA SER A 3 -22.84 -22.93 6.08
C SER A 3 -21.44 -22.39 5.74
N GLU A 4 -21.07 -22.35 4.46
CA GLU A 4 -19.90 -21.59 4.03
C GLU A 4 -20.15 -20.14 4.44
N THR A 5 -19.61 -19.72 5.58
CA THR A 5 -19.38 -18.29 5.81
C THR A 5 -18.45 -17.85 4.70
N ASP A 6 -18.91 -16.93 3.86
CA ASP A 6 -18.09 -16.35 2.81
C ASP A 6 -16.86 -15.70 3.46
N VAL A 7 -15.69 -16.13 3.00
CA VAL A 7 -14.40 -15.56 3.39
C VAL A 7 -14.33 -14.13 2.88
N GLN A 8 -13.99 -13.19 3.76
CA GLN A 8 -13.99 -11.76 3.46
C GLN A 8 -12.83 -11.02 4.15
N ALA A 9 -12.19 -10.16 3.37
CA ALA A 9 -11.32 -9.10 3.83
C ALA A 9 -12.11 -8.09 4.69
N GLN A 10 -11.79 -8.03 5.97
CA GLN A 10 -12.48 -7.16 6.93
C GLN A 10 -11.96 -5.73 6.86
N ARG A 11 -10.64 -5.55 6.93
CA ARG A 11 -9.98 -4.24 6.82
C ARG A 11 -8.50 -4.38 6.50
N ILE A 12 -7.91 -3.31 6.00
CA ILE A 12 -6.44 -3.17 5.97
C ILE A 12 -6.00 -2.68 7.36
N ARG A 13 -5.10 -3.42 8.00
CA ARG A 13 -4.54 -3.06 9.32
C ARG A 13 -3.45 -2.00 9.18
N ALA A 14 -2.49 -2.26 8.32
CA ALA A 14 -1.31 -1.44 8.12
C ALA A 14 -0.72 -1.70 6.74
N ILE A 15 0.18 -0.82 6.32
CA ILE A 15 1.07 -1.07 5.19
C ILE A 15 2.50 -1.17 5.70
N GLY A 16 3.15 -2.30 5.47
CA GLY A 16 4.54 -2.53 5.82
C GLY A 16 5.48 -2.06 4.71
N LEU A 17 6.48 -1.26 5.06
CA LEU A 17 7.49 -0.70 4.17
C LEU A 17 8.87 -1.20 4.61
N THR A 18 9.57 -1.92 3.74
CA THR A 18 10.95 -2.33 4.02
C THR A 18 11.89 -1.13 3.93
N VAL A 19 12.64 -0.82 4.99
CA VAL A 19 13.55 0.34 5.05
C VAL A 19 14.99 -0.08 5.34
N THR A 20 15.95 0.71 4.83
CA THR A 20 17.38 0.49 5.07
C THR A 20 17.86 1.03 6.42
N ASN A 21 17.14 1.99 7.01
CA ASN A 21 17.52 2.61 8.28
C ASN A 21 16.29 3.18 9.00
N TYR A 22 15.89 2.57 10.11
CA TYR A 22 14.68 2.99 10.82
C TYR A 22 14.76 4.43 11.34
N ASN A 23 15.92 4.89 11.83
CA ASN A 23 16.04 6.23 12.41
C ASN A 23 15.74 7.32 11.37
N ARG A 24 16.34 7.19 10.18
CA ARG A 24 16.14 8.13 9.07
C ARG A 24 14.68 8.13 8.61
N SER A 25 14.09 6.95 8.45
CA SER A 25 12.70 6.83 7.99
C SER A 25 11.74 7.33 9.08
N LEU A 26 11.94 6.99 10.34
CA LEU A 26 11.17 7.49 11.48
C LEU A 26 11.20 9.02 11.56
N GLU A 27 12.38 9.64 11.44
CA GLU A 27 12.51 11.09 11.41
C GLU A 27 11.72 11.70 10.25
N PHE A 28 11.83 11.13 9.04
CA PHE A 28 11.07 11.59 7.89
C PHE A 28 9.55 11.50 8.10
N TYR A 29 9.02 10.33 8.45
CA TYR A 29 7.58 10.13 8.60
C TYR A 29 7.00 10.98 9.74
N THR A 30 7.73 11.16 10.85
CA THR A 30 7.27 11.98 11.98
C THR A 30 7.38 13.49 11.70
N GLN A 31 8.49 13.96 11.13
CA GLN A 31 8.74 15.40 10.93
C GLN A 31 8.10 15.93 9.64
N ALA A 32 8.21 15.18 8.53
CA ALA A 32 7.71 15.63 7.23
C ALA A 32 6.21 15.38 7.05
N LEU A 33 5.70 14.28 7.62
CA LEU A 33 4.33 13.79 7.37
C LEU A 33 3.47 13.70 8.64
N ALA A 34 3.99 14.14 9.78
CA ALA A 34 3.29 14.22 11.06
C ALA A 34 2.76 12.88 11.61
N PHE A 35 3.38 11.76 11.25
CA PHE A 35 3.06 10.47 11.86
C PHE A 35 3.45 10.45 13.34
N GLU A 36 2.69 9.70 14.13
CA GLU A 36 2.93 9.46 15.56
C GLU A 36 3.51 8.06 15.76
N LEU A 37 4.53 7.92 16.61
CA LEU A 37 5.10 6.62 16.99
C LEU A 37 4.11 5.85 17.87
N VAL A 38 3.79 4.61 17.48
CA VAL A 38 2.91 3.71 18.23
C VAL A 38 3.70 2.66 18.99
N SER A 39 4.57 1.93 18.30
CA SER A 39 5.36 0.84 18.88
C SER A 39 6.66 0.62 18.13
N ASP A 40 7.60 -0.01 18.82
CA ASP A 40 8.92 -0.37 18.32
C ASP A 40 9.28 -1.72 18.91
N ILE A 41 9.30 -2.75 18.06
CA ILE A 41 9.57 -4.13 18.46
C ILE A 41 10.66 -4.73 17.58
N THR A 42 11.33 -5.74 18.11
CA THR A 42 12.23 -6.59 17.31
C THR A 42 11.70 -8.00 17.33
N VAL A 43 11.63 -8.60 16.15
CA VAL A 43 11.02 -9.90 15.91
C VAL A 43 12.06 -10.79 15.24
N GLU A 44 12.16 -12.04 15.72
CA GLU A 44 13.12 -13.00 15.20
C GLU A 44 12.63 -14.43 15.43
N GLY A 45 13.28 -15.38 14.76
CA GLY A 45 13.02 -16.80 14.92
C GLY A 45 12.43 -17.46 13.67
N LEU A 46 12.13 -18.75 13.80
CA LEU A 46 11.72 -19.57 12.68
C LEU A 46 10.36 -19.14 12.12
N ASP A 47 9.43 -18.74 12.99
CA ASP A 47 8.10 -18.30 12.59
C ASP A 47 8.14 -17.05 11.68
N TYR A 48 8.99 -16.06 12.00
CA TYR A 48 9.19 -14.89 11.12
C TYR A 48 9.98 -15.23 9.86
N SER A 49 10.94 -16.14 9.95
CA SER A 49 11.67 -16.62 8.77
C SER A 49 10.73 -17.31 7.78
N ASP A 50 9.78 -18.10 8.31
CA ASP A 50 8.75 -18.79 7.53
C ASP A 50 7.71 -17.82 6.97
N LEU A 51 7.32 -16.78 7.72
CA LEU A 51 6.36 -15.77 7.27
C LEU A 51 6.92 -14.97 6.10
N GLU A 52 8.12 -14.41 6.28
CA GLU A 52 8.77 -13.49 5.34
C GLU A 52 9.61 -14.19 4.27
N GLY A 53 9.75 -15.51 4.34
CA GLY A 53 10.58 -16.26 3.39
C GLY A 53 12.06 -15.85 3.40
N VAL A 54 12.53 -15.26 4.50
CA VAL A 54 13.91 -14.82 4.70
C VAL A 54 14.54 -15.67 5.81
N THR A 55 15.47 -16.55 5.44
CA THR A 55 16.12 -17.46 6.40
C THR A 55 16.79 -16.70 7.53
N GLY A 56 16.36 -17.00 8.76
CA GLY A 56 16.93 -16.43 9.98
C GLY A 56 16.53 -14.98 10.22
N ALA A 57 15.47 -14.47 9.58
CA ALA A 57 15.05 -13.08 9.66
C ALA A 57 15.06 -12.53 11.10
N LYS A 58 15.71 -11.39 11.27
CA LYS A 58 15.65 -10.55 12.45
C LYS A 58 15.22 -9.16 12.00
N ILE A 59 14.00 -8.76 12.34
CA ILE A 59 13.36 -7.56 11.79
C ILE A 59 13.04 -6.63 12.95
N ARG A 60 13.39 -5.36 12.83
CA ARG A 60 12.85 -4.31 13.68
C ARG A 60 11.64 -3.72 13.00
N ILE A 61 10.52 -3.69 13.71
CA ILE A 61 9.25 -3.18 13.21
C ILE A 61 8.86 -1.96 14.04
N VAL A 62 8.80 -0.81 13.38
CA VAL A 62 8.37 0.45 13.97
C VAL A 62 7.01 0.83 13.41
N THR A 63 5.97 0.74 14.23
CA THR A 63 4.60 1.06 13.84
C THR A 63 4.34 2.54 14.05
N LEU A 64 3.87 3.21 13.00
CA LEU A 64 3.52 4.62 13.00
C LEU A 64 2.04 4.80 12.66
N ARG A 65 1.43 5.87 13.18
CA ARG A 65 0.03 6.22 12.96
C ARG A 65 -0.12 7.59 12.32
N LEU A 66 -1.04 7.70 11.36
CA LEU A 66 -1.54 8.97 10.88
C LEU A 66 -3.07 8.89 10.82
N GLY A 67 -3.77 9.74 11.57
CA GLY A 67 -5.21 9.60 11.72
C GLY A 67 -5.57 8.28 12.40
N ASP A 68 -6.33 7.44 11.71
CA ASP A 68 -6.70 6.09 12.16
C ASP A 68 -5.81 5.01 11.54
N GLU A 69 -5.06 5.35 10.49
CA GLU A 69 -4.30 4.41 9.68
C GLU A 69 -2.88 4.19 10.21
N LEU A 70 -2.35 2.99 9.92
CA LEU A 70 -1.03 2.56 10.36
C LEU A 70 -0.12 2.26 9.17
N ILE A 71 1.17 2.52 9.38
CA ILE A 71 2.25 1.93 8.57
C ILE A 71 3.24 1.22 9.50
N GLU A 72 3.98 0.27 8.97
CA GLU A 72 5.07 -0.41 9.67
C GLU A 72 6.38 -0.22 8.90
N LEU A 73 7.37 0.41 9.53
CA LEU A 73 8.72 0.49 8.98
C LEU A 73 9.48 -0.78 9.40
N MET A 74 9.88 -1.59 8.42
CA MET A 74 10.48 -2.90 8.62
C MET A 74 11.96 -2.87 8.23
N GLU A 75 12.86 -2.86 9.22
CA GLU A 75 14.31 -2.94 8.99
C GLU A 75 14.80 -4.36 9.26
N TYR A 76 15.34 -5.02 8.23
CA TYR A 76 15.98 -6.32 8.37
C TYR A 76 17.40 -6.14 8.94
N LEU A 77 17.61 -6.50 10.20
CA LEU A 77 18.86 -6.27 10.93
C LEU A 77 20.00 -7.23 10.51
N ASN A 78 19.67 -8.30 9.80
CA ASN A 78 20.62 -9.34 9.42
C ASN A 78 20.55 -9.74 7.93
N ALA A 79 19.82 -8.97 7.12
CA ALA A 79 19.76 -9.13 5.67
C ALA A 79 19.86 -7.76 5.01
N GLN A 80 20.64 -7.68 3.93
CA GLN A 80 20.73 -6.47 3.13
C GLN A 80 19.88 -6.63 1.87
N GLY A 81 18.84 -5.82 1.77
CA GLY A 81 17.97 -5.73 0.61
C GLY A 81 18.62 -5.05 -0.59
N LYS A 82 18.13 -5.40 -1.78
CA LYS A 82 18.35 -4.63 -3.01
C LYS A 82 17.57 -3.32 -2.93
N PRO A 83 18.14 -2.19 -3.40
CA PRO A 83 17.39 -0.94 -3.51
C PRO A 83 16.31 -1.03 -4.58
N ILE A 84 15.32 -0.14 -4.51
CA ILE A 84 14.39 0.09 -5.61
C ILE A 84 15.19 0.55 -6.84
N PRO A 85 14.98 -0.02 -8.04
CA PRO A 85 15.72 0.41 -9.22
C PRO A 85 15.48 1.89 -9.54
N SER A 86 16.55 2.66 -9.75
CA SER A 86 16.45 4.11 -10.03
C SER A 86 15.72 4.46 -11.34
N TYR A 87 15.57 3.48 -12.23
CA TYR A 87 14.83 3.60 -13.48
C TYR A 87 13.35 3.19 -13.36
N SER A 88 12.85 2.98 -12.13
CA SER A 88 11.45 2.59 -11.90
C SER A 88 10.48 3.66 -12.41
N GLN A 89 9.36 3.23 -12.95
CA GLN A 89 8.31 4.07 -13.48
C GLN A 89 6.97 3.65 -12.89
N SER A 90 6.01 4.58 -12.86
CA SER A 90 4.69 4.37 -12.21
C SER A 90 3.86 3.21 -12.78
N HIS A 91 4.21 2.69 -13.96
CA HIS A 91 3.50 1.58 -14.60
C HIS A 91 4.21 0.23 -14.45
N ASP A 92 5.42 0.19 -13.87
CA ASP A 92 6.08 -1.08 -13.55
C ASP A 92 5.28 -1.86 -12.51
N LEU A 93 5.23 -3.18 -12.62
CA LEU A 93 4.36 -4.02 -11.79
C LEU A 93 4.82 -4.15 -10.32
N TRP A 94 5.89 -3.46 -9.94
CA TRP A 94 6.25 -3.26 -8.54
C TRP A 94 5.90 -1.87 -8.00
N PHE A 95 5.34 -0.99 -8.83
CA PHE A 95 4.91 0.33 -8.38
C PHE A 95 3.73 0.17 -7.41
N GLN A 96 3.93 0.69 -6.21
CA GLN A 96 2.91 0.78 -5.17
C GLN A 96 3.12 2.08 -4.41
N HIS A 97 2.05 2.84 -4.18
CA HIS A 97 2.14 4.07 -3.37
C HIS A 97 1.04 4.20 -2.33
N LEU A 98 1.33 5.01 -1.30
CA LEU A 98 0.39 5.36 -0.22
C LEU A 98 -0.16 6.75 -0.43
N ALA A 99 -1.49 6.88 -0.52
CA ALA A 99 -2.16 8.16 -0.66
C ALA A 99 -2.48 8.78 0.70
N ILE A 100 -1.65 9.74 1.11
CA ILE A 100 -1.75 10.50 2.36
C ILE A 100 -2.67 11.69 2.14
N VAL A 101 -3.79 11.69 2.87
CA VAL A 101 -4.79 12.74 2.76
C VAL A 101 -4.33 13.99 3.48
N VAL A 102 -4.45 15.14 2.83
CA VAL A 102 -4.11 16.45 3.40
C VAL A 102 -5.32 17.37 3.41
N SER A 103 -5.42 18.24 4.41
CA SER A 103 -6.51 19.22 4.51
C SER A 103 -6.32 20.41 3.54
N ASP A 104 -5.07 20.68 3.16
CA ASP A 104 -4.68 21.80 2.30
C ASP A 104 -3.42 21.40 1.50
N MET A 105 -3.62 21.18 0.20
CA MET A 105 -2.55 20.72 -0.70
C MET A 105 -1.40 21.74 -0.80
N ASP A 106 -1.68 23.04 -0.83
CA ASP A 106 -0.64 24.05 -1.02
C ASP A 106 0.24 24.19 0.22
N ARG A 107 -0.36 24.17 1.41
CA ARG A 107 0.38 24.17 2.68
C ARG A 107 1.16 22.88 2.87
N ALA A 108 0.57 21.72 2.57
CA ALA A 108 1.24 20.43 2.69
C ALA A 108 2.42 20.31 1.72
N TYR A 109 2.24 20.73 0.47
CA TYR A 109 3.32 20.76 -0.51
C TYR A 109 4.45 21.71 -0.10
N ALA A 110 4.13 22.93 0.36
CA ALA A 110 5.14 23.88 0.83
C ALA A 110 5.93 23.36 2.04
N HIS A 111 5.25 22.71 3.00
CA HIS A 111 5.88 22.04 4.13
C HIS A 111 6.81 20.92 3.67
N LEU A 112 6.31 20.00 2.85
CA LEU A 112 7.05 18.83 2.36
C LEU A 112 8.31 19.23 1.57
N ARG A 113 8.24 20.33 0.80
CA ARG A 113 9.38 20.88 0.05
C ARG A 113 10.54 21.38 0.91
N SER A 114 10.35 21.51 2.23
CA SER A 114 11.44 21.80 3.17
C SER A 114 12.25 20.56 3.59
N PHE A 115 11.79 19.36 3.21
CA PHE A 115 12.43 18.08 3.47
C PHE A 115 13.12 17.53 2.21
N PRO A 116 14.14 16.67 2.36
CA PRO A 116 14.77 15.99 1.23
C PRO A 116 13.82 14.93 0.67
N ILE A 117 13.09 15.29 -0.39
CA ILE A 117 12.24 14.37 -1.17
C ILE A 117 12.66 14.33 -2.63
N GLU A 118 12.46 13.19 -3.28
CA GLU A 118 12.56 13.06 -4.74
C GLU A 118 11.15 13.18 -5.34
N PRO A 119 10.81 14.27 -6.05
CA PRO A 119 9.49 14.40 -6.66
C PRO A 119 9.35 13.42 -7.82
N ILE A 120 8.19 12.74 -7.88
CA ILE A 120 7.77 12.00 -9.07
C ILE A 120 6.98 12.97 -9.93
N SER A 121 5.94 13.58 -9.37
CA SER A 121 5.15 14.58 -10.09
C SER A 121 5.93 15.88 -10.30
N TYR A 122 5.60 16.59 -11.37
CA TYR A 122 6.19 17.91 -11.65
C TYR A 122 5.83 18.97 -10.58
N ALA A 123 4.58 18.93 -10.11
CA ALA A 123 3.97 19.78 -9.10
C ALA A 123 2.62 19.15 -8.70
N PRO A 124 1.90 19.63 -7.67
CA PRO A 124 0.52 19.21 -7.43
C PRO A 124 -0.34 19.36 -8.69
N GLN A 125 -0.97 18.27 -9.11
CA GLN A 125 -1.87 18.21 -10.26
C GLN A 125 -3.32 18.25 -9.78
N THR A 126 -4.21 18.86 -10.56
CA THR A 126 -5.66 18.83 -10.30
C THR A 126 -6.33 18.00 -11.39
N ILE A 127 -7.08 16.97 -10.98
CA ILE A 127 -7.84 16.14 -11.89
C ILE A 127 -8.93 17.01 -12.55
N PRO A 128 -9.06 16.97 -13.90
CA PRO A 128 -10.03 17.80 -14.61
C PRO A 128 -11.47 17.52 -14.16
N PRO A 129 -12.35 18.54 -14.15
CA PRO A 129 -13.73 18.41 -13.67
C PRO A 129 -14.58 17.44 -14.52
N GLU A 130 -14.15 17.11 -15.74
CA GLU A 130 -14.83 16.13 -16.61
C GLU A 130 -14.66 14.68 -16.13
N ASN A 131 -13.75 14.41 -15.19
CA ASN A 131 -13.67 13.11 -14.52
C ASN A 131 -14.75 13.04 -13.43
N GLU A 132 -15.83 12.29 -13.67
CA GLU A 132 -16.97 12.21 -12.75
C GLU A 132 -16.59 11.69 -11.35
N ALA A 133 -15.67 10.72 -11.30
CA ALA A 133 -15.29 10.06 -10.05
C ALA A 133 -14.28 10.88 -9.23
N SER A 134 -13.37 11.60 -9.88
CA SER A 134 -12.20 12.22 -9.22
C SER A 134 -11.98 13.68 -9.60
N GLY A 135 -12.90 14.32 -10.33
CA GLY A 135 -12.78 15.71 -10.76
C GLY A 135 -12.57 16.65 -9.57
N GLY A 136 -11.58 17.54 -9.69
CA GLY A 136 -11.20 18.49 -8.63
C GLY A 136 -10.28 17.90 -7.55
N VAL A 137 -10.09 16.58 -7.48
CA VAL A 137 -9.06 15.98 -6.60
C VAL A 137 -7.69 16.51 -6.99
N ARG A 138 -6.87 16.83 -5.99
CA ARG A 138 -5.49 17.26 -6.20
C ARG A 138 -4.54 16.20 -5.69
N ALA A 139 -3.49 15.92 -6.44
CA ALA A 139 -2.51 14.89 -6.08
C ALA A 139 -1.07 15.31 -6.38
N PHE A 140 -0.12 14.82 -5.59
CA PHE A 140 1.32 15.03 -5.77
C PHE A 140 2.11 13.80 -5.31
N LYS A 141 2.81 13.14 -6.23
CA LYS A 141 3.62 11.95 -5.97
C LYS A 141 5.09 12.29 -5.76
N PHE A 142 5.72 11.62 -4.80
CA PHE A 142 7.12 11.79 -4.42
C PHE A 142 7.65 10.51 -3.79
N LYS A 143 8.97 10.41 -3.63
CA LYS A 143 9.62 9.31 -2.95
C LYS A 143 10.04 9.68 -1.54
N ASP A 144 9.90 8.72 -0.64
CA ASP A 144 10.48 8.79 0.70
C ASP A 144 12.02 8.57 0.66
N PRO A 145 12.73 8.64 1.81
CA PRO A 145 14.18 8.48 1.86
C PRO A 145 14.74 7.13 1.39
N ASP A 146 13.91 6.09 1.34
CA ASP A 146 14.29 4.75 0.87
C ASP A 146 13.87 4.51 -0.60
N GLY A 147 13.11 5.44 -1.18
CA GLY A 147 12.68 5.43 -2.57
C GLY A 147 11.23 4.95 -2.78
N HIS A 148 10.51 4.66 -1.68
CA HIS A 148 9.10 4.24 -1.72
C HIS A 148 8.23 5.36 -2.27
N ASP A 149 7.28 5.00 -3.12
CA ASP A 149 6.37 5.97 -3.73
C ASP A 149 5.28 6.36 -2.72
N LEU A 150 5.09 7.67 -2.54
CA LEU A 150 4.05 8.27 -1.70
C LEU A 150 3.27 9.29 -2.53
N GLU A 151 2.02 9.54 -2.14
CA GLU A 151 1.18 10.56 -2.74
C GLU A 151 0.59 11.45 -1.64
N LEU A 152 0.63 12.77 -1.82
CA LEU A 152 -0.31 13.66 -1.14
C LEU A 152 -1.59 13.73 -1.97
N ILE A 153 -2.73 13.57 -1.32
CA ILE A 153 -4.05 13.70 -1.97
C ILE A 153 -4.94 14.67 -1.19
N TRP A 154 -5.64 15.54 -1.90
CA TRP A 154 -6.65 16.44 -1.34
C TRP A 154 -7.97 16.24 -2.08
N PHE A 155 -9.05 16.10 -1.31
CA PHE A 155 -10.39 15.92 -1.85
C PHE A 155 -11.18 17.24 -1.77
N PRO A 156 -11.86 17.65 -2.86
CA PRO A 156 -12.85 18.72 -2.77
C PRO A 156 -14.07 18.30 -1.92
N PRO A 157 -14.90 19.25 -1.44
CA PRO A 157 -15.98 18.97 -0.49
C PRO A 157 -17.02 17.92 -0.93
N ASP A 158 -17.13 17.65 -2.23
CA ASP A 158 -18.06 16.68 -2.84
C ASP A 158 -17.40 15.34 -3.21
N LYS A 159 -16.17 15.08 -2.76
CA LYS A 159 -15.37 13.88 -3.06
C LYS A 159 -14.67 13.36 -1.81
N GLY A 160 -14.23 12.11 -1.85
CA GLY A 160 -13.58 11.46 -0.72
C GLY A 160 -14.56 11.16 0.42
N LYS A 161 -14.05 10.57 1.50
CA LYS A 161 -14.85 10.19 2.67
C LYS A 161 -15.17 11.39 3.54
N ASP A 162 -16.32 11.35 4.22
CA ASP A 162 -16.76 12.40 5.16
C ASP A 162 -15.70 12.71 6.23
N LYS A 163 -14.92 11.71 6.67
CA LYS A 163 -13.88 11.89 7.68
C LYS A 163 -12.74 12.82 7.24
N TRP A 164 -12.52 12.97 5.94
CA TRP A 164 -11.52 13.89 5.38
C TRP A 164 -11.94 15.36 5.43
N HIS A 165 -13.25 15.61 5.61
CA HIS A 165 -13.83 16.96 5.66
C HIS A 165 -14.16 17.42 7.08
N GLN A 166 -13.91 16.58 8.08
CA GLN A 166 -14.08 16.96 9.48
C GLN A 166 -13.10 18.07 9.82
N ASN A 167 -13.59 19.11 10.51
CA ASN A 167 -12.78 20.25 10.90
C ASN A 167 -11.73 19.81 11.94
N SER A 168 -10.55 19.44 11.46
CA SER A 168 -9.37 19.18 12.27
C SER A 168 -8.37 20.31 12.04
N HIS A 169 -7.57 20.64 13.05
CA HIS A 169 -6.42 21.54 12.88
C HIS A 169 -5.21 20.84 12.23
N ARG A 170 -5.34 19.56 11.85
CA ARG A 170 -4.25 18.75 11.30
C ARG A 170 -4.10 18.99 9.80
N LEU A 171 -2.85 19.08 9.34
CA LEU A 171 -2.54 19.23 7.92
C LEU A 171 -2.54 17.88 7.18
N PHE A 172 -1.99 16.86 7.82
CA PHE A 172 -1.98 15.46 7.37
C PHE A 172 -3.04 14.71 8.16
N LEU A 173 -3.99 14.08 7.46
CA LEU A 173 -5.24 13.60 8.04
C LEU A 173 -5.27 12.08 8.27
N GLY A 174 -4.66 11.32 7.36
CA GLY A 174 -4.72 9.86 7.34
C GLY A 174 -4.26 9.30 6.00
N ILE A 175 -4.53 8.02 5.77
CA ILE A 175 -4.20 7.33 4.50
C ILE A 175 -5.51 6.83 3.87
N ASP A 176 -5.78 7.21 2.62
CA ASP A 176 -7.04 6.79 1.95
C ASP A 176 -6.93 5.40 1.35
N HIS A 177 -5.81 5.11 0.69
CA HIS A 177 -5.59 3.86 -0.02
C HIS A 177 -4.10 3.58 -0.25
N SER A 178 -3.80 2.31 -0.56
CA SER A 178 -2.59 1.91 -1.25
C SER A 178 -2.94 1.61 -2.71
N ALA A 179 -2.25 2.23 -3.66
CA ALA A 179 -2.49 1.99 -5.08
C ALA A 179 -1.38 1.15 -5.69
N ILE A 180 -1.73 0.16 -6.52
CA ILE A 180 -0.80 -0.81 -7.11
C ILE A 180 -0.93 -0.84 -8.63
N ALA A 181 0.19 -0.87 -9.34
CA ALA A 181 0.21 -1.11 -10.78
C ALA A 181 -0.12 -2.57 -11.08
N ILE A 182 -1.06 -2.79 -12.00
CA ILE A 182 -1.53 -4.13 -12.37
C ILE A 182 -1.38 -4.37 -13.87
N SER A 183 -1.24 -5.64 -14.26
CA SER A 183 -1.16 -6.01 -15.67
C SER A 183 -2.52 -6.32 -16.30
N ASN A 184 -3.53 -6.64 -15.49
CA ASN A 184 -4.86 -7.01 -15.98
C ASN A 184 -5.96 -6.83 -14.91
N THR A 185 -6.89 -5.91 -15.16
CA THR A 185 -8.01 -5.63 -14.22
C THR A 185 -8.85 -6.86 -13.89
N GLU A 186 -9.14 -7.75 -14.84
CA GLU A 186 -10.01 -8.91 -14.59
C GLU A 186 -9.34 -9.95 -13.68
N GLN A 187 -8.04 -10.19 -13.84
CA GLN A 187 -7.27 -11.08 -12.98
C GLN A 187 -7.15 -10.52 -11.56
N SER A 188 -6.87 -9.22 -11.43
CA SER A 188 -6.84 -8.55 -10.13
C SER A 188 -8.22 -8.57 -9.46
N LEU A 189 -9.32 -8.31 -10.18
CA LEU A 189 -10.67 -8.41 -9.62
C LEU A 189 -11.05 -9.84 -9.23
N HIS A 190 -10.59 -10.86 -9.99
CA HIS A 190 -10.76 -12.23 -9.55
C HIS A 190 -10.08 -12.47 -8.20
N PHE A 191 -8.85 -12.00 -8.02
CA PHE A 191 -8.12 -12.14 -6.76
C PHE A 191 -8.79 -11.32 -5.62
N TYR A 192 -8.90 -10.00 -5.75
CA TYR A 192 -9.36 -9.14 -4.67
C TYR A 192 -10.87 -9.26 -4.38
N CYS A 193 -11.72 -9.38 -5.41
CA CYS A 193 -13.16 -9.47 -5.20
C CYS A 193 -13.62 -10.92 -5.04
N ASN A 194 -13.30 -11.82 -5.97
CA ASN A 194 -13.87 -13.18 -5.92
C ASN A 194 -13.20 -14.06 -4.87
N LEU A 195 -11.88 -13.93 -4.66
CA LEU A 195 -11.16 -14.73 -3.68
C LEU A 195 -11.19 -14.10 -2.29
N LEU A 196 -10.83 -12.81 -2.18
CA LEU A 196 -10.73 -12.09 -0.89
C LEU A 196 -12.01 -11.39 -0.44
N GLY A 197 -13.04 -11.28 -1.29
CA GLY A 197 -14.33 -10.71 -0.89
C GLY A 197 -14.36 -9.18 -0.77
N MET A 198 -13.37 -8.46 -1.32
CA MET A 198 -13.40 -7.00 -1.39
C MET A 198 -14.45 -6.51 -2.39
N GLN A 199 -14.93 -5.29 -2.23
CA GLN A 199 -15.95 -4.69 -3.08
C GLN A 199 -15.38 -3.56 -3.93
N ILE A 200 -15.92 -3.40 -5.14
CA ILE A 200 -15.61 -2.27 -6.00
C ILE A 200 -16.38 -1.06 -5.49
N ASP A 201 -15.63 -0.01 -5.15
CA ASP A 201 -16.16 1.25 -4.64
C ASP A 201 -16.39 2.23 -5.80
N SER A 202 -15.38 2.41 -6.65
CA SER A 202 -15.48 3.30 -7.81
C SER A 202 -14.58 2.87 -8.95
N ARG A 203 -14.83 3.46 -10.12
CA ARG A 203 -13.97 3.35 -11.31
C ARG A 203 -13.77 4.72 -11.90
N SER A 204 -12.54 5.01 -12.33
CA SER A 204 -12.21 6.27 -12.99
C SER A 204 -11.21 6.05 -14.11
N LEU A 205 -11.06 7.06 -14.96
CA LEU A 205 -10.06 7.12 -16.01
C LEU A 205 -9.28 8.42 -15.84
N ASN A 206 -7.99 8.31 -15.54
CA ASN A 206 -7.11 9.47 -15.53
C ASN A 206 -6.26 9.47 -16.81
N TRP A 207 -6.11 10.64 -17.42
CA TRP A 207 -5.55 10.78 -18.76
C TRP A 207 -5.00 12.20 -19.01
N ARG A 208 -4.46 12.42 -20.22
CA ARG A 208 -3.91 13.72 -20.70
C ARG A 208 -2.70 14.20 -19.91
N ALA A 209 -2.38 15.48 -20.11
CA ALA A 209 -1.27 16.17 -19.48
C ALA A 209 -1.32 16.11 -17.94
N THR A 210 -2.51 16.09 -17.32
CA THR A 210 -2.63 15.97 -15.87
C THR A 210 -2.03 14.65 -15.39
N GLN A 211 -2.48 13.51 -15.95
CA GLN A 211 -1.96 12.20 -15.55
C GLN A 211 -0.48 12.05 -15.93
N SER A 212 -0.09 12.52 -17.11
CA SER A 212 1.31 12.48 -17.54
C SER A 212 2.26 13.20 -16.59
N ARG A 213 1.83 14.35 -16.04
CA ARG A 213 2.61 15.13 -15.07
C ARG A 213 2.51 14.57 -13.65
N LEU A 214 1.41 13.90 -13.29
CA LEU A 214 1.25 13.25 -12.00
C LEU A 214 2.22 12.06 -11.88
N ASP A 215 2.28 11.23 -12.91
CA ASP A 215 3.09 9.99 -12.90
C ASP A 215 4.50 10.17 -13.46
N ASN A 216 4.81 11.35 -13.99
CA ASN A 216 6.02 11.60 -14.80
C ASN A 216 6.20 10.55 -15.91
N LEU A 217 5.09 10.25 -16.58
CA LEU A 217 4.98 9.22 -17.59
C LEU A 217 4.30 9.81 -18.83
N PRO A 218 5.06 10.12 -19.90
CA PRO A 218 4.51 10.82 -21.06
C PRO A 218 3.33 10.09 -21.70
N GLY A 219 2.21 10.80 -21.86
CA GLY A 219 1.01 10.26 -22.48
C GLY A 219 0.22 9.31 -21.59
N ALA A 220 0.51 9.23 -20.29
CA ALA A 220 -0.12 8.28 -19.40
C ALA A 220 -1.66 8.36 -19.43
N GLU A 221 -2.26 7.20 -19.62
CA GLU A 221 -3.69 6.95 -19.48
C GLU A 221 -3.87 5.71 -18.61
N VAL A 222 -4.59 5.84 -17.50
CA VAL A 222 -4.73 4.79 -16.49
C VAL A 222 -6.18 4.62 -16.09
N LYS A 223 -6.67 3.38 -16.15
CA LYS A 223 -7.93 2.98 -15.56
C LYS A 223 -7.68 2.67 -14.10
N ILE A 224 -8.48 3.27 -13.23
CA ILE A 224 -8.39 3.07 -11.79
C ILE A 224 -9.64 2.34 -11.34
N THR A 225 -9.47 1.26 -10.58
CA THR A 225 -10.56 0.59 -9.88
C THR A 225 -10.27 0.62 -8.39
N ALA A 226 -11.07 1.38 -7.64
CA ALA A 226 -10.95 1.47 -6.19
C ALA A 226 -11.71 0.31 -5.54
N LEU A 227 -11.03 -0.37 -4.61
CA LEU A 227 -11.52 -1.51 -3.86
C LEU A 227 -11.56 -1.19 -2.38
N ARG A 228 -12.59 -1.67 -1.70
CA ARG A 228 -12.75 -1.52 -0.25
C ARG A 228 -12.96 -2.88 0.42
N PRO A 229 -12.39 -3.09 1.61
CA PRO A 229 -12.76 -4.21 2.45
C PRO A 229 -14.16 -3.97 3.09
N VAL A 230 -14.63 -4.90 3.92
CA VAL A 230 -15.98 -4.84 4.51
C VAL A 230 -16.15 -3.66 5.46
N GLU A 231 -15.15 -3.42 6.30
CA GLU A 231 -15.14 -2.33 7.26
C GLU A 231 -14.58 -1.05 6.62
N ASP A 232 -15.00 0.10 7.13
CA ASP A 232 -14.47 1.39 6.67
C ASP A 232 -13.00 1.57 7.08
N GLY A 233 -12.22 2.24 6.23
CA GLY A 233 -10.77 2.42 6.41
C GLY A 233 -10.03 2.52 5.08
N MET A 234 -8.74 2.16 5.10
CA MET A 234 -7.90 2.19 3.90
C MET A 234 -8.43 1.23 2.81
N GLY A 235 -8.35 1.65 1.54
CA GLY A 235 -8.68 0.84 0.36
C GLY A 235 -7.47 0.42 -0.45
N ILE A 236 -7.72 -0.29 -1.56
CA ILE A 236 -6.72 -0.59 -2.58
C ILE A 236 -7.18 0.01 -3.91
N GLU A 237 -6.30 0.72 -4.62
CA GLU A 237 -6.57 1.13 -6.00
C GLU A 237 -5.77 0.27 -6.98
N LEU A 238 -6.45 -0.28 -7.98
CA LEU A 238 -5.83 -1.00 -9.08
C LEU A 238 -5.55 -0.02 -10.23
N LEU A 239 -4.28 0.12 -10.60
CA LEU A 239 -3.83 1.01 -11.67
C LEU A 239 -3.52 0.22 -12.95
N ASP A 240 -4.47 0.18 -13.87
CA ASP A 240 -4.34 -0.47 -15.18
C ASP A 240 -3.95 0.57 -16.24
N TYR A 241 -2.64 0.68 -16.51
CA TYR A 241 -2.09 1.61 -17.47
C TYR A 241 -2.42 1.17 -18.91
N ILE A 242 -3.25 1.96 -19.59
CA ILE A 242 -3.58 1.78 -21.02
C ILE A 242 -2.44 2.32 -21.89
N VAL A 243 -1.90 3.47 -21.52
CA VAL A 243 -0.75 4.11 -22.17
C VAL A 243 0.30 4.40 -21.09
N PRO A 244 1.56 3.96 -21.24
CA PRO A 244 2.13 3.19 -22.36
C PRO A 244 1.70 1.71 -22.43
N GLY A 245 0.93 1.24 -21.45
CA GLY A 245 0.59 -0.17 -21.26
C GLY A 245 1.15 -0.70 -19.94
N LYS A 246 0.98 -1.99 -19.68
CA LYS A 246 1.62 -2.66 -18.53
C LYS A 246 3.14 -2.52 -18.57
N GLY A 247 3.74 -2.29 -17.41
CA GLY A 247 5.18 -2.12 -17.29
C GLY A 247 5.92 -3.44 -17.12
N ARG A 248 7.15 -3.32 -16.63
CA ARG A 248 8.01 -4.49 -16.44
C ARG A 248 7.49 -5.36 -15.30
N PRO A 249 7.58 -6.70 -15.41
CA PRO A 249 7.21 -7.58 -14.32
C PRO A 249 8.18 -7.43 -13.15
N MET A 250 7.65 -7.65 -11.94
CA MET A 250 8.47 -7.71 -10.73
C MET A 250 9.55 -8.80 -10.87
N PRO A 251 10.82 -8.51 -10.54
CA PRO A 251 11.89 -9.51 -10.59
C PRO A 251 11.57 -10.72 -9.69
N SER A 252 11.76 -11.92 -10.21
CA SER A 252 11.44 -13.17 -9.50
C SER A 252 12.35 -13.48 -8.32
N ASP A 253 13.51 -12.83 -8.27
CA ASP A 253 14.51 -12.97 -7.22
C ASP A 253 14.42 -11.89 -6.13
N TRP A 254 13.34 -11.11 -6.14
CA TRP A 254 13.00 -10.18 -5.05
C TRP A 254 12.43 -10.91 -3.84
N LYS A 255 12.85 -10.47 -2.66
CA LYS A 255 12.53 -11.02 -1.34
C LYS A 255 11.87 -9.96 -0.46
N SER A 256 11.26 -10.36 0.65
CA SER A 256 10.66 -9.40 1.60
C SER A 256 11.67 -8.40 2.19
N CYS A 257 12.96 -8.75 2.24
CA CYS A 257 14.02 -7.85 2.69
C CYS A 257 14.48 -6.84 1.64
N ASP A 258 14.06 -6.94 0.37
CA ASP A 258 14.38 -5.94 -0.65
C ASP A 258 13.55 -4.67 -0.44
N ILE A 259 14.12 -3.51 -0.75
CA ILE A 259 13.50 -2.21 -0.42
C ILE A 259 12.21 -1.98 -1.19
N ALA A 260 12.07 -2.56 -2.38
CA ALA A 260 10.83 -2.47 -3.15
C ALA A 260 9.68 -3.31 -2.58
N HIS A 261 9.92 -4.11 -1.53
CA HIS A 261 8.87 -4.87 -0.89
C HIS A 261 8.00 -3.95 -0.02
N ILE A 262 6.73 -3.87 -0.40
CA ILE A 262 5.66 -3.27 0.38
C ILE A 262 4.62 -4.37 0.60
N GLN A 263 4.14 -4.51 1.83
CA GLN A 263 3.12 -5.49 2.20
C GLN A 263 1.83 -4.81 2.64
N ILE A 264 0.70 -5.25 2.07
CA ILE A 264 -0.63 -4.84 2.52
C ILE A 264 -1.10 -5.85 3.56
N GLU A 265 -1.32 -5.41 4.80
CA GLU A 265 -1.78 -6.29 5.87
C GLU A 265 -3.30 -6.32 5.95
N LEU A 266 -3.89 -7.46 5.62
CA LEU A 266 -5.32 -7.62 5.45
C LEU A 266 -5.89 -8.54 6.53
N VAL A 267 -6.73 -7.97 7.39
CA VAL A 267 -7.48 -8.75 8.37
C VAL A 267 -8.58 -9.52 7.67
N VAL A 268 -8.71 -10.81 7.96
CA VAL A 268 -9.71 -11.68 7.35
C VAL A 268 -10.53 -12.40 8.41
N ASN A 269 -11.81 -12.66 8.12
CA ASN A 269 -12.72 -13.31 9.08
C ASN A 269 -12.41 -14.79 9.33
N ASN A 270 -11.79 -15.49 8.37
CA ASN A 270 -11.39 -16.89 8.49
C ASN A 270 -10.13 -17.19 7.66
N LEU A 271 -8.96 -17.08 8.29
CA LEU A 271 -7.67 -17.24 7.63
C LEU A 271 -7.44 -18.66 7.07
N GLU A 272 -7.79 -19.70 7.82
CA GLU A 272 -7.58 -21.08 7.41
C GLU A 272 -8.39 -21.42 6.15
N GLN A 273 -9.68 -21.10 6.16
CA GLN A 273 -10.55 -21.32 5.00
C GLN A 273 -10.10 -20.49 3.79
N LEU A 274 -9.63 -19.25 4.02
CA LEU A 274 -9.09 -18.41 2.96
C LEU A 274 -7.84 -19.04 2.33
N VAL A 275 -6.87 -19.43 3.14
CA VAL A 275 -5.62 -20.04 2.66
C VAL A 275 -5.91 -21.29 1.84
N ASP A 276 -6.84 -22.14 2.27
CA ASP A 276 -7.26 -23.31 1.49
C ASP A 276 -7.97 -22.96 0.19
N LYS A 277 -8.77 -21.88 0.17
CA LYS A 277 -9.37 -21.33 -1.05
C LYS A 277 -8.30 -20.82 -2.01
N LEU A 278 -7.33 -20.06 -1.53
CA LEU A 278 -6.25 -19.49 -2.35
C LEU A 278 -5.35 -20.57 -2.95
N ARG A 279 -4.99 -21.61 -2.16
CA ARG A 279 -4.22 -22.78 -2.66
C ARG A 279 -4.95 -23.51 -3.79
N ARG A 280 -6.26 -23.75 -3.64
CA ARG A 280 -7.09 -24.38 -4.67
C ARG A 280 -7.20 -23.56 -5.96
N ASN A 281 -7.02 -22.24 -5.86
CA ASN A 281 -7.03 -21.32 -7.01
C ASN A 281 -5.61 -21.00 -7.52
N GLY A 282 -4.58 -21.71 -7.06
CA GLY A 282 -3.22 -21.58 -7.59
C GLY A 282 -2.51 -20.26 -7.25
N VAL A 283 -2.97 -19.54 -6.21
CA VAL A 283 -2.31 -18.32 -5.73
C VAL A 283 -0.90 -18.64 -5.24
N GLN A 284 0.05 -17.76 -5.53
CA GLN A 284 1.43 -17.91 -5.08
C GLN A 284 1.55 -17.55 -3.59
N PHE A 285 2.12 -18.46 -2.81
CA PHE A 285 2.44 -18.24 -1.40
C PHE A 285 3.92 -17.91 -1.25
N LEU A 286 4.21 -16.92 -0.41
CA LEU A 286 5.55 -16.64 0.05
C LEU A 286 5.83 -17.41 1.35
N SER A 287 4.88 -17.40 2.28
CA SER A 287 4.96 -18.23 3.49
C SER A 287 4.67 -19.70 3.18
N SER A 288 5.45 -20.61 3.74
CA SER A 288 5.27 -22.06 3.54
C SER A 288 4.04 -22.63 4.26
N ARG A 289 3.59 -21.96 5.34
CA ARG A 289 2.49 -22.35 6.21
C ARG A 289 1.81 -21.11 6.81
N ILE A 290 0.66 -21.32 7.46
CA ILE A 290 0.11 -20.33 8.38
C ILE A 290 1.01 -20.31 9.61
N VAL A 291 1.56 -19.14 9.91
CA VAL A 291 2.43 -18.93 11.08
C VAL A 291 1.57 -18.55 12.27
N GLN A 292 1.91 -19.07 13.45
CA GLN A 292 1.23 -18.80 14.71
C GLN A 292 2.15 -17.97 15.61
N PHE A 293 1.65 -16.84 16.11
CA PHE A 293 2.37 -15.98 17.03
C PHE A 293 1.83 -16.20 18.44
N SER A 294 2.68 -16.71 19.32
CA SER A 294 2.32 -17.01 20.72
C SER A 294 2.57 -15.84 21.67
N ASP A 295 3.44 -14.90 21.29
CA ASP A 295 3.71 -13.70 22.07
C ASP A 295 2.57 -12.68 21.90
N ARG A 296 2.07 -12.19 23.02
CA ARG A 296 0.97 -11.22 23.07
C ARG A 296 1.40 -9.80 22.72
N SER A 297 2.70 -9.54 22.58
CA SER A 297 3.18 -8.26 22.05
C SER A 297 2.91 -8.13 20.55
N PHE A 298 2.61 -9.23 19.84
CA PHE A 298 2.26 -9.18 18.43
C PHE A 298 0.87 -8.61 18.20
N PRO A 299 0.70 -7.82 17.14
CA PRO A 299 -0.58 -7.20 16.84
C PRO A 299 -1.62 -8.17 16.25
N TYR A 300 -1.21 -9.38 15.86
CA TYR A 300 -2.07 -10.44 15.33
C TYR A 300 -1.56 -11.82 15.76
N ARG A 301 -2.44 -12.83 15.77
CA ARG A 301 -2.14 -14.19 16.25
C ARG A 301 -1.68 -15.13 15.16
N GLN A 302 -2.13 -14.89 13.92
CA GLN A 302 -1.82 -15.75 12.79
C GLN A 302 -1.54 -14.91 11.55
N GLY A 303 -0.63 -15.39 10.71
CA GLY A 303 -0.26 -14.72 9.47
C GLY A 303 0.05 -15.69 8.33
N CYS A 304 -0.24 -15.27 7.10
CA CYS A 304 0.18 -15.97 5.88
C CYS A 304 0.39 -14.97 4.75
N LEU A 305 1.61 -14.89 4.20
CA LEU A 305 1.98 -13.97 3.14
C LEU A 305 1.80 -14.61 1.76
N VAL A 306 0.99 -13.95 0.92
CA VAL A 306 0.73 -14.37 -0.46
C VAL A 306 1.11 -13.26 -1.44
N LYS A 307 1.24 -13.63 -2.72
CA LYS A 307 1.38 -12.66 -3.81
C LYS A 307 0.07 -12.56 -4.59
N ASP A 308 -0.29 -11.34 -4.93
CA ASP A 308 -1.34 -11.08 -5.91
C ASP A 308 -0.90 -11.49 -7.33
N PRO A 309 -1.77 -11.37 -8.35
CA PRO A 309 -1.44 -11.78 -9.72
C PRO A 309 -0.19 -11.13 -10.34
N ASP A 310 0.18 -9.93 -9.88
CA ASP A 310 1.29 -9.14 -10.42
C ASP A 310 2.53 -9.16 -9.51
N GLY A 311 2.41 -9.76 -8.32
CA GLY A 311 3.50 -10.00 -7.39
C GLY A 311 3.47 -9.15 -6.12
N HIS A 312 2.49 -8.25 -5.97
CA HIS A 312 2.32 -7.42 -4.78
C HIS A 312 2.03 -8.30 -3.56
N SER A 313 2.59 -7.94 -2.42
CA SER A 313 2.57 -8.80 -1.23
C SER A 313 1.39 -8.48 -0.33
N ILE A 314 0.58 -9.50 -0.05
CA ILE A 314 -0.62 -9.40 0.79
C ILE A 314 -0.43 -10.29 2.01
N LEU A 315 -0.26 -9.69 3.18
CA LEU A 315 -0.17 -10.39 4.45
C LEU A 315 -1.58 -10.62 4.99
N LEU A 316 -2.06 -11.86 4.92
CA LEU A 316 -3.37 -12.24 5.46
C LEU A 316 -3.22 -12.53 6.95
N ILE A 317 -4.00 -11.85 7.80
CA ILE A 317 -3.89 -11.98 9.26
C ILE A 317 -5.22 -12.29 9.95
N ALA A 318 -5.11 -12.95 11.09
CA ALA A 318 -6.20 -13.12 12.05
C ALA A 318 -5.74 -12.62 13.44
N GLU A 319 -6.60 -11.82 14.08
CA GLU A 319 -6.36 -11.16 15.38
C GLU A 319 -6.95 -11.92 16.58
#